data_AF-A0A653JT82-F1
#
_entry.id   AF-A0A653JT82-F1
#
_cell.length_a   1.000
_cell.length_b   1.000
_cell.length_c   1.000
_cell.angle_alpha   90.00
_cell.angle_beta   90.00
_cell.angle_gamma   90.00
#
_symmetry.space_group_name_H-M   'P 1'
#
loop_
_entity.id
_entity.type
_entity.pdbx_description
1 polymer ?
#
loop_
_entity_poly.entity_id
_entity_poly.type
_entity_poly.pdbx_seq_one_letter_code
_entity_poly.pdbx_strand_id
1 'polypeptide(L)'
;MYLSPRSFINQPVQPLAEQDQGRGYQPLYHLDIVNRCPGCGKSHWHVGRISAECAHCETALPLAMVASQPMQPRFTEHLSKTAMVA
;
A
#
# COMPACT_ATOMS: atom_id res chain seq x y z
N MET A 1 -31.80 -24.94 14.82
CA MET A 1 -30.79 -25.82 14.19
C MET A 1 -29.52 -24.99 14.07
N TYR A 2 -28.48 -25.33 14.85
CA TYR A 2 -27.25 -24.56 14.95
C TYR A 2 -26.31 -24.92 13.79
N LEU A 3 -25.98 -23.97 12.91
CA LEU A 3 -24.88 -24.16 11.95
C LEU A 3 -23.56 -23.67 12.58
N SER A 4 -22.60 -24.59 12.61
CA SER A 4 -21.29 -24.46 13.27
C SER A 4 -20.36 -23.51 12.49
N PRO A 5 -19.60 -22.61 13.14
CA PRO A 5 -18.75 -21.61 12.47
C PRO A 5 -17.39 -22.14 11.96
N ARG A 6 -17.19 -23.45 11.83
CA ARG A 6 -15.87 -24.06 11.61
C ARG A 6 -15.45 -24.30 10.15
N SER A 7 -15.91 -23.49 9.21
CA SER A 7 -15.54 -23.69 7.79
C SER A 7 -14.32 -22.90 7.32
N PHE A 8 -13.75 -22.00 8.13
CA PHE A 8 -12.63 -21.14 7.71
C PHE A 8 -11.23 -21.71 7.97
N ILE A 9 -11.10 -22.86 8.64
CA ILE A 9 -9.79 -23.44 8.99
C ILE A 9 -9.06 -24.07 7.78
N ASN A 10 -9.76 -24.31 6.66
CA ASN A 10 -9.20 -24.99 5.48
C ASN A 10 -9.17 -24.11 4.21
N GLN A 11 -9.10 -22.79 4.34
CA GLN A 11 -8.84 -21.97 3.15
C GLN A 11 -7.32 -21.94 2.90
N PRO A 12 -6.82 -22.49 1.78
CA PRO A 12 -5.43 -22.31 1.43
C PRO A 12 -5.18 -20.81 1.28
N VAL A 13 -4.22 -20.29 2.04
CA VAL A 13 -3.68 -18.95 1.81
C VAL A 13 -3.09 -18.95 0.41
N GLN A 14 -3.85 -18.48 -0.56
CA GLN A 14 -3.33 -18.27 -1.90
C GLN A 14 -2.29 -17.15 -1.77
N PRO A 15 -1.01 -17.39 -2.14
CA PRO A 15 -0.03 -16.31 -2.14
C PRO A 15 -0.53 -15.27 -3.13
N LEU A 16 -0.84 -14.07 -2.63
CA LEU A 16 -1.30 -12.92 -3.39
C LEU A 16 -0.11 -12.33 -4.17
N ALA A 17 0.49 -13.15 -5.03
CA ALA A 17 1.68 -12.85 -5.80
C ALA A 17 1.31 -12.84 -7.29
N GLU A 18 0.47 -11.90 -7.72
CA GLU A 18 0.37 -11.56 -9.16
C GLU A 18 -0.39 -10.24 -9.44
N GLN A 19 -0.39 -9.24 -8.55
CA GLN A 19 -1.07 -7.96 -8.81
C GLN A 19 -0.12 -6.77 -8.61
N ASP A 20 1.05 -6.82 -9.24
CA ASP A 20 2.01 -5.69 -9.27
C ASP A 20 2.46 -5.34 -10.71
N GLN A 21 1.63 -5.60 -11.70
CA GLN A 21 1.93 -5.31 -13.12
C GLN A 21 1.47 -3.91 -13.56
N GLY A 22 0.95 -3.07 -12.65
CA GLY A 22 0.32 -1.79 -12.98
C GLY A 22 0.88 -0.55 -12.28
N ARG A 23 1.86 -0.70 -11.37
CA ARG A 23 2.46 0.47 -10.72
C ARG A 23 3.55 1.02 -11.62
N GLY A 24 3.28 2.14 -12.29
CA GLY A 24 4.31 2.92 -12.96
C GLY A 24 5.42 3.34 -12.00
N TYR A 25 6.49 3.96 -12.52
CA TYR A 25 7.60 4.42 -11.69
C TYR A 25 7.12 5.30 -10.52
N GLN A 26 7.26 4.79 -9.29
CA GLN A 26 6.89 5.50 -8.08
C GLN A 26 8.15 5.79 -7.24
N PRO A 27 8.62 7.05 -7.19
CA PRO A 27 9.78 7.39 -6.37
C PRO A 27 9.46 7.24 -4.88
N LEU A 28 10.33 6.52 -4.16
CA LEU A 28 10.23 6.28 -2.73
C LEU A 28 11.40 6.95 -2.02
N TYR A 29 11.15 7.40 -0.79
CA TYR A 29 12.23 7.89 0.08
C TYR A 29 12.79 6.73 0.91
N HIS A 30 14.11 6.51 0.81
CA HIS A 30 14.82 5.44 1.51
C HIS A 30 15.69 6.00 2.65
N LEU A 31 15.57 5.47 3.87
CA LEU A 31 16.28 6.00 5.04
C LEU A 31 17.81 5.81 4.98
N ASP A 32 18.26 4.76 4.28
CA ASP A 32 19.66 4.32 4.31
C ASP A 32 20.52 4.91 3.18
N ILE A 33 19.95 5.78 2.32
CA ILE A 33 20.66 6.40 1.19
C ILE A 33 20.37 7.89 1.09
N VAL A 34 21.23 8.59 0.33
CA VAL A 34 21.00 10.00 -0.01
C VAL A 34 19.92 10.10 -1.10
N ASN A 35 18.72 10.52 -0.72
CA ASN A 35 17.62 10.74 -1.66
C ASN A 35 17.74 12.13 -2.31
N ARG A 36 17.61 12.17 -3.65
CA ARG A 36 17.45 13.41 -4.42
C ARG A 36 15.99 13.60 -4.80
N CYS A 37 15.50 14.82 -4.69
CA CYS A 37 14.14 15.17 -5.04
C CYS A 37 13.93 15.02 -6.56
N PRO A 38 12.92 14.28 -7.03
CA PRO A 38 12.63 14.16 -8.46
C PRO A 38 12.11 15.47 -9.08
N GLY A 39 11.61 16.40 -8.26
CA GLY A 39 11.15 17.71 -8.73
C GLY A 39 12.27 18.72 -8.95
N CYS A 40 13.15 18.92 -7.96
CA CYS A 40 14.17 19.98 -7.99
C CYS A 40 15.62 19.49 -7.86
N GLY A 41 15.86 18.18 -7.74
CA GLY A 41 17.19 17.58 -7.65
C GLY A 41 17.91 17.75 -6.30
N LYS A 42 17.36 18.53 -5.37
CA LYS A 42 17.96 18.80 -4.05
C LYS A 42 17.74 17.64 -3.07
N SER A 43 18.56 17.56 -2.03
CA SER A 43 18.57 16.45 -1.06
C SER A 43 18.13 16.84 0.35
N HIS A 44 17.49 18.00 0.52
CA HIS A 44 16.97 18.43 1.83
C HIS A 44 15.50 18.06 1.98
N TRP A 45 15.17 17.41 3.10
CA TRP A 45 13.88 16.77 3.33
C TRP A 45 13.37 17.00 4.75
N HIS A 46 12.06 17.21 4.89
CA HIS A 46 11.31 17.08 6.14
C HIS A 46 10.73 15.66 6.22
N VAL A 47 11.33 14.81 7.05
CA VAL A 47 10.94 13.40 7.15
C VAL A 47 9.88 13.22 8.24
N GLY A 48 8.67 12.86 7.82
CA GLY A 48 7.55 12.53 8.70
C GLY A 48 7.47 11.03 9.02
N ARG A 49 6.32 10.58 9.53
CA ARG A 49 6.10 9.16 9.85
C ARG A 49 5.82 8.29 8.62
N ILE A 50 5.23 8.87 7.58
CA ILE A 50 4.73 8.14 6.41
C ILE A 50 5.29 8.66 5.08
N SER A 51 5.74 9.90 5.07
CA SER A 51 6.25 10.59 3.88
C SER A 51 7.45 11.47 4.24
N ALA A 52 8.23 11.81 3.24
CA ALA A 52 9.27 12.82 3.29
C ALA A 52 8.93 13.94 2.29
N GLU A 53 8.91 15.18 2.76
CA GLU A 53 8.62 16.36 1.94
C GLU A 53 9.90 17.12 1.60
N CYS A 54 10.08 17.51 0.35
CA CYS A 54 11.25 18.27 -0.06
C CYS A 54 11.16 19.70 0.47
N ALA A 55 12.15 20.12 1.26
CA ALA A 55 12.21 21.44 1.89
C ALA A 55 12.41 22.63 0.91
N HIS A 56 12.35 22.39 -0.41
CA HIS A 56 12.59 23.41 -1.44
C HIS A 56 11.48 23.56 -2.46
N CYS A 57 10.82 22.46 -2.83
CA CYS A 57 9.78 22.45 -3.85
C CYS A 57 8.53 21.69 -3.41
N GLU A 58 8.45 21.35 -2.12
CA GLU A 58 7.27 20.76 -1.46
C GLU A 58 6.84 19.40 -2.05
N THR A 59 7.68 18.80 -2.90
CA THR A 59 7.45 17.45 -3.43
C THR A 59 7.50 16.44 -2.29
N ALA A 60 6.38 15.77 -2.05
CA ALA A 60 6.26 14.73 -1.03
C ALA A 60 6.40 13.33 -1.64
N LEU A 61 7.27 12.51 -1.05
CA LEU A 61 7.46 11.10 -1.39
C LEU A 61 7.04 10.21 -0.22
N PRO A 62 6.40 9.06 -0.46
CA PRO A 62 6.16 8.08 0.60
C PRO A 62 7.48 7.43 1.04
N LEU A 63 7.57 7.08 2.33
CA LEU A 63 8.72 6.33 2.85
C LEU A 63 8.67 4.89 2.32
N ALA A 64 9.81 4.36 1.88
CA ALA A 64 9.89 3.01 1.31
C ALA A 64 9.37 1.94 2.28
N MET A 65 9.66 2.08 3.57
CA MET A 65 9.16 1.17 4.62
C MET A 65 7.63 1.21 4.80
N VAL A 66 6.99 2.34 4.46
CA VAL A 66 5.54 2.47 4.55
C VAL A 66 4.88 1.96 3.29
N ALA A 67 5.48 2.25 2.12
CA ALA A 67 4.99 1.78 0.84
C ALA A 67 5.08 0.25 0.68
N SER A 68 6.02 -0.41 1.36
CA SER A 68 6.15 -1.87 1.38
C SER A 68 5.14 -2.57 2.29
N GLN A 69 4.42 -1.84 3.15
CA GLN A 69 3.38 -2.45 3.96
C GLN A 69 2.21 -2.85 3.06
N PRO A 70 1.73 -4.09 3.14
CA PRO A 70 0.54 -4.48 2.40
C PRO A 70 -0.62 -3.63 2.92
N MET A 71 -1.21 -2.82 2.04
CA MET A 71 -2.44 -2.09 2.34
C MET A 71 -3.54 -3.14 2.55
N GLN A 72 -3.71 -3.60 3.79
CA GLN A 72 -4.80 -4.49 4.15
C GLN A 72 -6.07 -3.64 4.24
N PRO A 73 -7.06 -3.84 3.35
CA PRO A 73 -8.31 -3.11 3.47
C PRO A 73 -8.94 -3.49 4.82
N ARG A 74 -9.25 -2.48 5.65
CA ARG A 74 -9.86 -2.71 6.98
C ARG A 74 -11.31 -3.16 6.90
N PHE A 75 -11.91 -3.12 5.71
CA PHE A 75 -13.21 -3.69 5.42
C PHE A 75 -13.14 -4.40 4.05
N THR A 76 -13.65 -5.62 3.99
CA THR A 76 -13.79 -6.38 2.75
C THR A 76 -15.28 -6.37 2.41
N GLU A 77 -15.66 -5.66 1.36
CA GLU A 77 -17.05 -5.66 0.86
C GLU A 77 -17.33 -7.03 0.23
N HIS A 78 -18.20 -7.82 0.84
CA HIS A 78 -18.70 -9.06 0.24
C HIS A 78 -19.96 -8.74 -0.58
N LEU A 79 -19.79 -8.52 -1.88
CA LEU A 79 -20.92 -8.40 -2.80
C LEU A 79 -21.59 -9.78 -2.94
N SER A 80 -22.75 -9.94 -2.32
CA SER A 80 -23.55 -11.16 -2.44
C SER A 80 -24.19 -11.21 -3.83
N LYS A 81 -23.94 -12.31 -4.58
CA LYS A 81 -24.47 -12.56 -5.94
C LYS A 81 -25.99 -12.39 -6.05
N THR A 82 -26.73 -12.57 -4.95
CA THR A 82 -28.20 -12.42 -4.89
C THR A 82 -28.69 -10.97 -4.95
N ALA A 83 -27.82 -9.97 -4.79
CA ALA A 83 -28.21 -8.56 -4.80
C ALA A 83 -28.54 -8.01 -6.21
N MET A 84 -28.26 -8.75 -7.28
CA MET A 84 -28.36 -8.26 -8.66
C MET A 84 -29.52 -8.87 -9.47
N VAL A 85 -30.44 -9.60 -8.83
CA VAL A 85 -31.64 -10.13 -9.49
C VAL A 85 -32.80 -9.21 -9.16
N ALA A 86 -33.10 -8.28 -10.06
CA ALA A 86 -34.32 -7.48 -10.12
C ALA A 86 -34.97 -7.70 -11.49
#